data_AF-A0AAC9Z5M2-F1
#
_entry.id   AF-A0AAC9Z5M2-F1
#
_cell.length_a   1.000
_cell.length_b   1.000
_cell.length_c   1.000
_cell.angle_alpha   90.00
_cell.angle_beta   90.00
_cell.angle_gamma   90.00
#
_symmetry.space_group_name_H-M   'P 1'
#
loop_
_entity.id
_entity.type
_entity.pdbx_description
1 polymer ?
#
loop_
_entity_poly.entity_id
_entity_poly.type
_entity_poly.pdbx_seq_one_letter_code
_entity_poly.pdbx_strand_id
1 'polypeptide(L)'
;MKIRGFFLKKNKKYNYTPRYYEGKDIGNVYELDSRIRKYRDTPNNNHFTEQWKEVRAESRNRGNREINRTLIIVLIVLLLLVLYIFDFDLSFFTTSK
;
A
#
# COMPACT_ATOMS: atom_id res chain seq x y z
N MET A 1 12.09 16.59 21.32
CA MET A 1 11.15 16.93 22.42
C MET A 1 9.75 17.00 21.82
N LYS A 2 8.85 16.04 22.13
CA LYS A 2 7.52 15.92 21.50
C LYS A 2 6.52 16.78 22.26
N ILE A 3 6.21 17.97 21.73
CA ILE A 3 5.25 18.89 22.34
C ILE A 3 3.85 18.25 22.23
N ARG A 4 3.26 17.96 23.39
CA ARG A 4 1.92 17.36 23.52
C ARG A 4 0.89 18.48 23.72
N GLY A 5 0.59 19.24 22.67
CA GLY A 5 -0.47 20.26 22.67
C GLY A 5 -1.75 19.71 22.06
N PHE A 6 -2.77 19.47 22.89
CA PHE A 6 -4.14 19.05 22.54
C PHE A 6 -4.26 17.73 21.76
N PHE A 7 -4.28 16.61 22.49
CA PHE A 7 -4.80 15.36 21.93
C PHE A 7 -6.32 15.46 21.79
N LEU A 8 -6.81 15.93 20.65
CA LEU A 8 -8.22 15.77 20.32
C LEU A 8 -8.52 14.27 20.26
N LYS A 9 -9.58 13.86 20.97
CA LYS A 9 -10.09 12.50 20.87
C LYS A 9 -10.45 12.25 19.40
N LYS A 10 -9.92 11.17 18.83
CA LYS A 10 -10.28 10.77 17.46
C LYS A 10 -11.79 10.55 17.38
N ASN A 11 -12.40 10.96 16.27
CA ASN A 11 -13.81 10.72 16.00
C ASN A 11 -14.13 9.24 16.16
N LYS A 12 -15.20 8.93 16.91
CA LYS A 12 -15.72 7.57 16.99
C LYS A 12 -16.24 7.19 15.61
N LYS A 13 -15.75 6.09 15.05
CA LYS A 13 -16.31 5.52 13.83
C LYS A 13 -17.53 4.70 14.22
N TYR A 14 -18.69 5.04 13.68
CA TYR A 14 -19.92 4.29 13.86
C TYR A 14 -20.15 3.48 12.60
N ASN A 15 -20.13 2.16 12.75
CA ASN A 15 -20.45 1.22 11.70
C ASN A 15 -21.88 0.74 11.96
N TYR A 16 -22.82 1.11 11.08
CA TYR A 16 -24.20 0.65 11.16
C TYR A 16 -24.48 -0.37 10.07
N THR A 17 -25.04 -1.51 10.47
CA THR A 17 -25.56 -2.53 9.58
C THR A 17 -27.07 -2.65 9.83
N PRO A 18 -27.93 -2.35 8.84
CA PRO A 18 -29.37 -2.49 9.00
C PRO A 18 -29.76 -3.92 9.38
N ARG A 19 -30.83 -4.07 10.16
CA ARG A 19 -31.27 -5.38 10.68
C ARG A 19 -31.55 -6.41 9.59
N TYR A 20 -32.11 -5.97 8.46
CA TYR A 20 -32.50 -6.82 7.34
C TYR A 20 -31.52 -6.73 6.16
N TYR A 21 -30.31 -6.21 6.39
CA TYR A 21 -29.31 -6.12 5.34
C TYR A 21 -28.56 -7.45 5.21
N GLU A 22 -28.83 -8.17 4.13
CA GLU A 22 -28.13 -9.41 3.74
C GLU A 22 -26.81 -9.09 3.05
N GLY A 23 -25.93 -8.37 3.74
CA GLY A 23 -24.64 -7.95 3.17
C GLY A 23 -23.48 -8.92 3.39
N LYS A 24 -23.73 -10.06 4.02
CA LYS A 24 -22.73 -11.13 4.16
C LYS A 24 -23.03 -12.19 3.13
N ASP A 25 -22.18 -12.26 2.13
CA ASP A 25 -22.24 -13.34 1.16
C ASP A 25 -21.66 -14.60 1.80
N ILE A 26 -22.50 -15.58 2.11
CA ILE A 26 -22.10 -16.81 2.83
C ILE A 26 -21.48 -17.81 1.82
N GLY A 27 -20.69 -17.31 0.86
CA GLY A 27 -19.90 -18.09 -0.10
C GLY A 27 -20.56 -19.40 -0.58
N ASN A 28 -19.78 -20.48 -0.61
CA ASN A 28 -20.28 -21.78 -1.02
C ASN A 28 -21.15 -22.43 0.08
N VAL A 29 -22.42 -22.70 -0.25
CA VAL A 29 -23.40 -23.35 0.65
C VAL A 29 -22.99 -24.79 1.01
N TYR A 30 -22.20 -25.44 0.15
CA TYR A 30 -21.77 -26.84 0.31
C TYR A 30 -20.41 -26.98 1.00
N GLU A 31 -19.74 -25.88 1.34
CA GLU A 31 -18.46 -25.94 2.03
C GLU A 31 -18.64 -26.33 3.50
N LEU A 32 -17.90 -27.38 3.91
CA LEU A 32 -17.93 -27.97 5.24
C LEU A 32 -17.21 -27.08 6.28
N ASP A 33 -17.79 -25.93 6.61
CA ASP A 33 -17.37 -25.13 7.77
C ASP A 33 -18.60 -24.68 8.58
N SER A 34 -18.39 -24.43 9.87
CA SER A 34 -19.41 -23.95 10.79
C SER A 34 -19.94 -22.58 10.35
N ARG A 35 -21.26 -22.37 10.48
CA ARG A 35 -21.89 -21.07 10.22
C ARG A 35 -21.21 -19.95 11.02
N ILE A 36 -20.82 -20.21 12.27
CA ILE A 36 -20.18 -19.20 13.13
C ILE A 36 -18.84 -18.74 12.56
N ARG A 37 -18.00 -19.65 12.04
CA ARG A 37 -16.71 -19.28 11.43
C ARG A 37 -16.89 -18.47 10.16
N LYS A 38 -17.72 -18.94 9.22
CA LYS A 38 -18.00 -18.23 7.97
C LYS A 38 -18.47 -16.79 8.22
N TYR A 39 -19.39 -16.61 9.17
CA TYR A 39 -19.91 -15.28 9.52
C TYR A 39 -18.91 -14.38 10.23
N ARG A 40 -17.88 -14.92 10.90
CA ARG A 40 -16.84 -14.15 11.57
C ARG A 40 -15.80 -13.63 10.58
N ASP A 41 -15.48 -14.45 9.58
CA ASP A 41 -14.39 -14.16 8.64
C ASP A 41 -14.89 -13.42 7.38
N THR A 42 -16.20 -13.42 7.12
CA THR A 42 -16.82 -12.67 6.01
C THR A 42 -17.15 -11.22 6.44
N PRO A 43 -16.48 -10.21 5.86
CA PRO A 43 -16.83 -8.81 6.10
C PRO A 43 -18.20 -8.49 5.49
N ASN A 44 -18.89 -7.50 6.05
CA ASN A 44 -20.18 -7.06 5.52
C ASN A 44 -19.96 -6.11 4.34
N ASN A 45 -20.70 -6.27 3.24
CA ASN A 45 -20.54 -5.48 2.02
C ASN A 45 -20.74 -3.97 2.21
N ASN A 46 -21.46 -3.54 3.25
CA ASN A 46 -21.63 -2.12 3.60
C ASN A 46 -20.40 -1.51 4.33
N HIS A 47 -19.39 -2.31 4.67
CA HIS A 47 -18.16 -1.86 5.34
C HIS A 47 -17.04 -1.57 4.34
N PHE A 48 -17.14 -0.43 3.66
CA PHE A 48 -16.10 0.04 2.75
C PHE A 48 -14.72 0.10 3.41
N THR A 49 -14.62 0.42 4.71
CA THR A 49 -13.31 0.48 5.39
C THR A 49 -12.53 -0.82 5.37
N GLU A 50 -13.21 -1.96 5.39
CA GLU A 50 -12.59 -3.29 5.31
C GLU A 50 -12.16 -3.58 3.88
N GLN A 51 -13.01 -3.30 2.90
CA GLN A 51 -12.67 -3.39 1.47
C GLN A 51 -11.45 -2.53 1.12
N TRP A 52 -11.39 -1.27 1.56
CA TRP A 52 -10.23 -0.40 1.38
C TRP A 52 -8.97 -0.93 2.08
N LYS A 53 -9.12 -1.64 3.20
CA LYS A 53 -8.00 -2.23 3.93
C LYS A 53 -7.47 -3.46 3.20
N GLU A 54 -8.35 -4.29 2.68
CA GLU A 54 -8.06 -5.47 1.88
C GLU A 54 -7.40 -5.09 0.56
N VAL A 55 -8.03 -4.21 -0.22
CA VAL A 55 -7.44 -3.67 -1.47
C VAL A 55 -6.07 -3.04 -1.20
N ARG A 56 -5.91 -2.30 -0.09
CA ARG A 56 -4.59 -1.74 0.28
C ARG A 56 -3.60 -2.82 0.71
N ALA A 57 -4.06 -3.91 1.33
CA ALA A 57 -3.21 -5.03 1.71
C ALA A 57 -2.73 -5.80 0.48
N GLU A 58 -3.62 -6.04 -0.48
CA GLU A 58 -3.32 -6.64 -1.78
C GLU A 58 -2.43 -5.73 -2.63
N SER A 59 -2.73 -4.42 -2.69
CA SER A 59 -1.94 -3.44 -3.44
C SER A 59 -0.55 -3.22 -2.85
N ARG A 60 -0.28 -3.66 -1.62
CA ARG A 60 1.06 -3.63 -1.03
C ARG A 60 1.88 -4.75 -1.65
N ASN A 61 2.39 -4.47 -2.86
CA ASN A 61 3.41 -5.26 -3.55
C ASN A 61 4.74 -5.18 -2.79
N ARG A 62 4.83 -5.80 -1.60
CA ARG A 62 6.11 -6.02 -0.89
C ARG A 62 7.02 -7.00 -1.64
N GLY A 63 6.49 -7.70 -2.65
CA GLY A 63 7.23 -8.62 -3.53
C GLY A 63 8.09 -7.93 -4.59
N ASN A 64 7.78 -6.70 -5.00
CA ASN A 64 8.54 -5.98 -6.03
C ASN A 64 9.55 -5.00 -5.41
N ARG A 65 10.30 -5.44 -4.39
CA ARG A 65 11.50 -4.72 -3.93
C ARG A 65 12.70 -5.02 -4.83
N GLU A 66 12.46 -5.33 -6.09
CA GLU A 66 13.52 -5.44 -7.08
C GLU A 66 13.65 -4.09 -7.78
N ILE A 67 14.88 -3.60 -7.87
CA ILE A 67 15.14 -2.38 -8.61
C ILE A 67 14.93 -2.71 -10.10
N ASN A 68 13.97 -2.02 -10.73
CA ASN A 68 13.67 -2.22 -12.14
C ASN A 68 14.89 -1.87 -12.99
N ARG A 69 15.38 -2.82 -13.81
CA ARG A 69 16.52 -2.59 -14.73
C ARG A 69 16.26 -1.41 -15.66
N THR A 70 15.02 -1.21 -16.11
CA THR A 70 14.64 -0.05 -16.93
C THR A 70 14.88 1.26 -16.20
N LEU A 71 14.59 1.34 -14.90
CA LEU A 71 14.83 2.55 -14.10
C LEU A 71 16.33 2.86 -14.03
N ILE A 72 17.16 1.85 -13.76
CA ILE A 72 18.63 2.01 -13.73
C ILE A 72 19.14 2.52 -15.08
N ILE A 73 18.69 1.93 -16.19
CA ILE A 73 19.10 2.33 -17.54
C ILE A 73 18.70 3.79 -17.80
N VAL A 74 17.45 4.16 -17.52
CA VAL A 74 16.96 5.54 -17.69
C VAL A 74 17.76 6.52 -16.84
N LEU A 75 18.06 6.17 -15.58
CA LEU A 75 18.86 7.00 -14.67
C LEU A 75 20.27 7.25 -15.23
N ILE A 76 20.94 6.19 -15.71
CA ILE A 76 22.29 6.30 -16.29
C ILE A 76 22.27 7.18 -17.54
N VAL A 77 21.31 6.98 -18.45
CA VAL A 77 21.17 7.80 -19.67
C VAL A 77 20.96 9.27 -19.31
N LEU A 78 20.10 9.55 -18.33
CA LEU A 78 19.82 10.93 -17.92
C LEU A 78 21.05 11.58 -17.28
N LEU A 79 21.81 10.85 -16.46
CA LEU A 79 23.08 11.30 -15.90
C LEU A 79 24.08 11.63 -17.02
N LEU A 80 24.27 10.75 -18.00
CA LEU A 80 25.18 10.99 -19.12
C LEU A 80 24.78 12.23 -19.94
N LEU A 81 23.48 12.44 -20.14
CA LEU A 81 22.96 13.61 -20.85
C LEU A 81 23.28 14.92 -20.10
N VAL A 82 23.09 14.91 -18.77
CA VAL A 82 23.46 16.03 -17.92
C VAL A 82 24.97 16.28 -17.98
N LEU A 83 25.79 15.23 -17.82
CA LEU A 83 27.25 15.35 -17.89
C LEU A 83 27.73 15.92 -19.24
N TYR A 84 27.09 15.51 -20.34
CA TYR A 84 27.40 16.01 -21.68
C TYR A 84 27.03 17.49 -21.86
N ILE A 85 25.84 17.92 -21.41
CA ILE A 85 25.40 19.33 -21.55
C ILE A 85 26.33 20.29 -20.79
N PHE A 86 26.87 19.86 -19.65
CA PHE A 86 27.72 20.68 -18.81
C PHE A 86 29.23 20.55 -19.09
N ASP A 87 29.63 19.79 -20.12
CA ASP A 87 31.04 19.45 -20.39
C ASP A 87 31.78 19.01 -19.11
N PHE A 88 31.11 18.18 -18.29
CA PHE A 88 31.61 17.82 -16.96
C PHE A 88 32.77 16.82 -17.06
N ASP A 89 33.97 17.26 -16.68
CA ASP A 89 35.16 16.41 -16.72
C ASP A 89 35.24 15.45 -15.52
N LEU A 90 35.17 14.14 -15.80
CA LEU A 90 35.29 13.07 -14.80
C LEU A 90 36.74 12.81 -14.37
N SER A 91 37.73 13.33 -15.10
CA SER A 91 39.16 13.12 -14.82
C SER A 91 39.59 13.68 -13.46
N PHE A 92 38.90 14.72 -12.97
CA PHE A 92 39.11 15.34 -11.65
C PHE A 92 39.06 14.33 -10.50
N PHE A 93 38.24 13.28 -10.60
CA PHE A 93 38.13 12.25 -9.55
C PHE A 93 39.29 11.25 -9.53
N THR A 94 40.12 11.20 -10.58
CA THR A 94 41.24 10.25 -10.70
C THR A 94 42.57 10.86 -10.27
N THR A 95 42.67 12.19 -10.24
CA THR A 95 43.83 12.91 -9.71
C THR A 95 43.69 13.05 -8.20
N SER A 96 43.98 11.95 -7.48
CA SER A 96 44.46 12.04 -6.11
C SER A 96 45.98 12.03 -6.15
N LYS A 97 46.62 13.00 -5.50
CA LYS A 97 48.01 12.86 -5.05
C LYS A 97 48.18 11.62 -4.17
#